data_AF-A0A5P9BCF2-F1
#
_entry.id   AF-A0A5P9BCF2-F1
#
_cell.length_a   1.000
_cell.length_b   1.000
_cell.length_c   1.000
_cell.angle_alpha   90.00
_cell.angle_beta   90.00
_cell.angle_gamma   90.00
#
_symmetry.space_group_name_H-M   'P 1'
#
loop_
_entity.id
_entity.type
_entity.pdbx_description
1 polymer ?
#
loop_
_entity_poly.entity_id
_entity_poly.type
_entity_poly.pdbx_seq_one_letter_code
_entity_poly.pdbx_strand_id
1 'polypeptide(L)'
;MDDLLDEATIAIEADSQSRDAQSNLDSVRLASLNAIKNHARFNMFQRKGLLFDNDILSSSSELLSLSVSIKRLECPADIYTFRTGIKSLLTDLKYKVAKLDYPPSVADKTCFLFAVMLDEQILHSDWGEESGWENQTLVSELFGIKNGGEQFYLVAERALLQPVLLRDLLELIYIMIKLGFRGRYRVEGKELLGILLQRIEEAVFAQDTQSTEENAHAIPRPHAAQIKKVSRPQRPVRLTRGFLLFAMLLSLTWAGIYYWYNLTTPQKAQAFIQLPQFTDKYYSQANIQEQEFIYTSTPEELGRAPRITAPVSTISDSSNVSEPVASGVWQVQLATLSTKTASENFLSRYGAVLPNIEVRLWRDKYRVLSHADTREQAAEILESAKQSGITDAFITKAK
;
A
#
# COMPACT_ATOMS: atom_id res chain seq x y z
N MET A 1 27.79 39.08 55.65
CA MET A 1 28.80 38.38 56.46
C MET A 1 28.14 37.10 56.93
N ASP A 2 28.55 36.03 56.25
CA ASP A 2 28.78 34.66 56.76
C ASP A 2 27.66 33.87 57.43
N ASP A 3 27.12 32.89 56.68
CA ASP A 3 27.13 31.43 56.98
C ASP A 3 26.29 30.72 55.89
N LEU A 4 26.82 30.27 54.75
CA LEU A 4 27.56 29.02 54.47
C LEU A 4 26.93 27.72 55.04
N LEU A 5 26.44 26.92 54.09
CA LEU A 5 26.50 25.46 54.00
C LEU A 5 25.69 24.64 55.03
N ASP A 6 24.71 23.89 54.51
CA ASP A 6 24.65 22.45 54.81
C ASP A 6 24.01 21.67 53.65
N GLU A 7 24.66 20.55 53.37
CA GLU A 7 24.48 19.65 52.25
C GLU A 7 23.44 18.57 52.56
N ALA A 8 22.72 18.10 51.53
CA ALA A 8 22.30 16.70 51.44
C ALA A 8 21.97 16.35 49.98
N THR A 9 23.00 16.11 49.17
CA THR A 9 22.84 15.43 47.88
C THR A 9 22.66 13.95 48.14
N ILE A 10 21.43 13.45 48.00
CA ILE A 10 21.11 12.02 48.07
C ILE A 10 21.58 11.38 46.75
N ALA A 11 22.57 10.50 46.84
CA ALA A 11 23.00 9.68 45.72
C ALA A 11 21.97 8.57 45.46
N ILE A 12 21.36 8.57 44.27
CA ILE A 12 20.50 7.49 43.79
C ILE A 12 21.41 6.46 43.09
N GLU A 13 21.58 5.29 43.70
CA GLU A 13 22.22 4.13 43.07
C GLU A 13 21.40 3.68 41.85
N ALA A 14 22.03 3.68 40.67
CA ALA A 14 21.45 3.12 39.46
C ALA A 14 21.70 1.62 39.42
N ASP A 15 20.67 0.84 39.72
CA ASP A 15 20.66 -0.62 39.59
C ASP A 15 20.85 -1.02 38.12
N SER A 16 21.83 -1.90 37.87
CA SER A 16 22.42 -2.15 36.54
C SER A 16 22.04 -3.52 35.95
N GLN A 17 20.89 -4.08 36.33
CA GLN A 17 20.51 -5.45 35.93
C GLN A 17 19.17 -5.61 35.18
N SER A 18 18.58 -4.54 34.63
CA SER A 18 17.31 -4.62 33.87
C SER A 18 17.39 -4.32 32.37
N ARG A 19 18.61 -4.16 31.79
CA ARG A 19 18.78 -3.73 30.39
C ARG A 19 18.78 -4.82 29.32
N ASP A 20 18.80 -6.10 29.69
CA ASP A 20 19.07 -7.16 28.70
C ASP A 20 17.83 -7.89 28.14
N ALA A 21 16.61 -7.56 28.58
CA ALA A 21 15.39 -8.25 28.16
C ALA A 21 14.61 -7.59 27.00
N GLN A 22 15.05 -6.43 26.49
CA GLN A 22 14.37 -5.70 25.42
C GLN A 22 15.08 -5.75 24.05
N SER A 23 16.00 -6.71 23.86
CA SER A 23 16.88 -6.77 22.67
C SER A 23 16.35 -7.59 21.48
N ASN A 24 15.16 -8.20 21.58
CA ASN A 24 14.64 -9.12 20.56
C ASN A 24 13.47 -8.60 19.71
N LEU A 25 13.12 -7.31 19.79
CA LEU A 25 12.11 -6.69 18.91
C LEU A 25 12.69 -5.81 17.79
N ASP A 26 14.01 -5.64 17.75
CA ASP A 26 14.68 -4.71 16.84
C ASP A 26 15.13 -5.34 15.51
N SER A 27 14.63 -6.54 15.16
CA SER A 27 14.94 -7.21 13.89
C SER A 27 14.09 -6.76 12.70
N VAL A 28 13.26 -5.71 12.85
CA VAL A 28 12.62 -5.00 11.71
C VAL A 28 13.59 -4.01 11.05
N ARG A 29 14.87 -4.14 11.40
CA ARG A 29 15.96 -3.29 10.98
C ARG A 29 16.28 -3.42 9.46
N LEU A 30 15.97 -2.33 8.76
CA LEU A 30 16.89 -1.58 7.85
C LEU A 30 16.71 -1.70 6.32
N ALA A 31 15.49 -1.78 5.79
CA ALA A 31 15.23 -1.34 4.40
C ALA A 31 15.17 0.20 4.29
N SER A 32 14.89 0.90 5.39
CA SER A 32 14.78 2.37 5.46
C SER A 32 16.08 3.09 5.81
N LEU A 33 17.18 2.36 6.05
CA LEU A 33 18.46 2.98 6.41
C LEU A 33 19.05 3.82 5.28
N ASN A 34 18.76 3.49 4.01
CA ASN A 34 19.24 4.31 2.91
C ASN A 34 18.52 5.66 2.87
N ALA A 35 17.23 5.71 3.21
CA ALA A 35 16.47 6.96 3.27
C ALA A 35 16.96 7.85 4.43
N ILE A 36 17.15 7.28 5.63
CA ILE A 36 17.62 8.04 6.81
C ILE A 36 19.12 8.38 6.69
N LYS A 37 19.96 7.50 6.15
CA LYS A 37 21.38 7.77 5.92
C LYS A 37 21.57 8.83 4.83
N ASN A 38 20.74 8.83 3.79
CA ASN A 38 20.70 9.93 2.82
C ASN A 38 20.22 11.21 3.50
N HIS A 39 19.12 11.18 4.25
CA HIS A 39 18.59 12.36 4.95
C HIS A 39 19.59 12.95 5.96
N ALA A 40 20.27 12.10 6.75
CA ALA A 40 21.31 12.50 7.69
C ALA A 40 22.56 13.03 6.99
N ARG A 41 22.95 12.42 5.86
CA ARG A 41 24.05 12.91 5.01
C ARG A 41 23.70 14.27 4.43
N PHE A 42 22.50 14.45 3.86
CA PHE A 42 22.02 15.75 3.37
C PHE A 42 22.02 16.80 4.49
N ASN A 43 21.49 16.49 5.67
CA ASN A 43 21.51 17.41 6.82
C ASN A 43 22.94 17.75 7.30
N MET A 44 23.87 16.80 7.24
CA MET A 44 25.26 17.01 7.66
C MET A 44 26.07 17.83 6.64
N PHE A 45 25.81 17.64 5.33
CA PHE A 45 26.39 18.45 4.26
C PHE A 45 25.79 19.86 4.23
N GLN A 46 24.49 19.98 4.46
CA GLN A 46 23.78 21.24 4.65
C GLN A 46 24.35 22.05 5.82
N ARG A 47 24.74 21.37 6.92
CA ARG A 47 25.42 21.99 8.07
C ARG A 47 26.83 22.48 7.80
N LYS A 48 27.52 21.95 6.80
CA LYS A 48 28.91 22.29 6.47
C LYS A 48 29.07 23.20 5.25
N GLY A 49 28.00 23.48 4.51
CA GLY A 49 28.04 24.37 3.35
C GLY A 49 28.81 23.84 2.13
N LEU A 50 29.27 22.59 2.15
CA LEU A 50 30.15 21.99 1.13
C LEU A 50 29.43 21.48 -0.13
N LEU A 51 28.15 21.81 -0.32
CA LEU A 51 27.37 21.36 -1.49
C LEU A 51 27.44 22.31 -2.67
N PHE A 52 27.73 23.58 -2.40
CA PHE A 52 27.71 24.64 -3.39
C PHE A 52 29.01 25.44 -3.23
N ASP A 53 29.67 25.72 -4.35
CA ASP A 53 30.88 26.57 -4.36
C ASP A 53 30.53 28.05 -4.10
N ASN A 54 29.25 28.39 -4.23
CA ASN A 54 28.69 29.72 -4.01
C ASN A 54 28.16 29.88 -2.58
N ASP A 55 28.68 30.91 -1.89
CA ASP A 55 28.40 31.17 -0.47
C ASP A 55 26.93 31.54 -0.19
N ILE A 56 26.27 32.22 -1.13
CA ILE A 56 24.84 32.55 -1.02
C ILE A 56 24.02 31.26 -1.06
N LEU A 57 24.33 30.33 -1.97
CA LEU A 57 23.63 29.05 -2.07
C LEU A 57 23.87 28.16 -0.85
N SER A 58 25.11 28.08 -0.40
CA SER A 58 25.52 27.39 0.82
C SER A 58 24.71 27.87 2.03
N SER A 59 24.64 29.19 2.21
CA SER A 59 23.88 29.84 3.29
C SER A 59 22.36 29.65 3.17
N SER A 60 21.86 29.48 1.94
CA SER A 60 20.43 29.38 1.64
C SER A 60 19.89 27.94 1.51
N SER A 61 20.73 26.95 1.77
CA SER A 61 20.41 25.52 1.59
C SER A 61 19.13 25.07 2.32
N GLU A 62 18.85 25.62 3.50
CA GLU A 62 17.62 25.39 4.27
C GLU A 62 16.36 25.88 3.57
N LEU A 63 16.36 27.11 3.07
CA LEU A 63 15.22 27.67 2.35
C LEU A 63 15.04 27.04 0.96
N LEU A 64 16.12 26.62 0.30
CA LEU A 64 16.06 25.84 -0.94
C LEU A 64 15.39 24.47 -0.70
N SER A 65 15.79 23.76 0.35
CA SER A 65 15.18 22.47 0.73
C SER A 65 13.69 22.64 1.05
N LEU A 66 13.33 23.69 1.79
CA LEU A 66 11.94 24.03 2.08
C LEU A 66 11.15 24.32 0.79
N SER A 67 11.70 25.11 -0.13
CA SER A 67 11.06 25.47 -1.41
C SER A 67 10.68 24.24 -2.23
N VAL A 68 11.50 23.19 -2.23
CA VAL A 68 11.23 21.92 -2.93
C VAL A 68 10.25 21.04 -2.15
N SER A 69 10.22 21.16 -0.82
CA SER A 69 9.38 20.33 0.04
C SER A 69 7.95 20.84 0.20
N ILE A 70 7.70 22.14 0.03
CA ILE A 70 6.37 22.76 0.19
C ILE A 70 5.28 22.04 -0.61
N LYS A 71 5.54 21.70 -1.87
CA LYS A 71 4.55 21.03 -2.73
C LYS A 71 4.13 19.64 -2.24
N ARG A 72 4.92 19.02 -1.35
CA ARG A 72 4.64 17.70 -0.79
C ARG A 72 4.11 17.76 0.64
N LEU A 73 4.07 18.95 1.24
CA LEU A 73 3.53 19.13 2.58
C LEU A 73 2.01 19.10 2.50
N GLU A 74 1.40 18.50 3.52
CA GLU A 74 -0.03 18.66 3.79
C GLU A 74 -0.27 20.06 4.40
N CYS A 75 -1.53 20.51 4.37
CA CYS A 75 -1.92 21.80 4.94
C CYS A 75 -1.48 21.87 6.42
N PRO A 76 -0.64 22.84 6.81
CA PRO A 76 -0.27 23.02 8.21
C PRO A 76 -1.50 23.32 9.07
N ALA A 77 -1.60 22.70 10.25
CA ALA A 77 -2.72 22.92 11.17
C ALA A 77 -2.83 24.38 11.64
N ASP A 78 -1.71 25.09 11.72
CA ASP A 78 -1.67 26.53 12.01
C ASP A 78 -0.79 27.26 10.99
N ILE A 79 -1.44 28.01 10.12
CA ILE A 79 -0.80 28.78 9.05
C ILE A 79 -0.01 29.98 9.59
N TYR A 80 -0.39 30.52 10.75
CA TYR A 80 0.25 31.68 11.35
C TYR A 80 1.63 31.33 11.91
N THR A 81 1.73 30.23 12.67
CA THR A 81 3.02 29.72 13.15
C THR A 81 3.91 29.29 12.00
N PHE A 82 3.36 28.63 10.98
CA PHE A 82 4.12 28.27 9.77
C PHE A 82 4.72 29.51 9.10
N ARG A 83 3.92 30.57 8.88
CA ARG A 83 4.40 31.82 8.30
C ARG A 83 5.48 32.48 9.15
N THR A 84 5.28 32.49 10.47
CA THR A 84 6.25 33.06 11.42
C THR A 84 7.58 32.31 11.38
N GLY A 85 7.54 30.97 11.25
CA GLY A 85 8.73 30.15 11.05
C GLY A 85 9.46 30.46 9.73
N ILE A 86 8.74 30.69 8.63
CA ILE A 86 9.40 31.11 7.38
C ILE A 86 10.05 32.50 7.54
N LYS A 87 9.40 33.44 8.24
CA LYS A 87 9.97 34.77 8.49
C LYS A 87 11.24 34.71 9.33
N SER A 88 11.29 33.85 10.35
CA SER A 88 12.52 33.68 11.14
C SER A 88 13.64 33.12 10.27
N LEU A 89 13.36 32.12 9.42
CA LEU A 89 14.35 31.57 8.47
C LEU A 89 14.85 32.61 7.47
N LEU A 90 13.98 33.49 6.97
CA LEU A 90 14.37 34.60 6.08
C LEU A 90 15.24 35.63 6.82
N THR A 91 14.95 35.91 8.09
CA THR A 91 15.74 36.82 8.92
C THR A 91 17.12 36.24 9.21
N ASP A 92 17.18 34.94 9.53
CA ASP A 92 18.43 34.22 9.73
C ASP A 92 19.27 34.18 8.46
N LEU A 93 18.63 33.96 7.30
CA LEU A 93 19.30 34.03 6.01
C LEU A 93 19.87 35.43 5.76
N LYS A 94 19.09 36.49 6.01
CA LYS A 94 19.56 37.88 5.87
C LYS A 94 20.83 38.11 6.67
N TYR A 95 20.84 37.65 7.92
CA TYR A 95 22.00 37.77 8.80
C TYR A 95 23.20 36.94 8.33
N LYS A 96 22.97 35.71 7.84
CA LYS A 96 24.04 34.87 7.25
C LYS A 96 24.68 35.54 6.04
N VAL A 97 23.88 36.04 5.09
CA VAL A 97 24.38 36.68 3.87
C VAL A 97 25.02 38.05 4.17
N ALA A 98 24.50 38.79 5.14
CA ALA A 98 25.10 40.08 5.55
C ALA A 98 26.49 39.94 6.20
N LYS A 99 26.89 38.74 6.64
CA LYS A 99 28.24 38.45 7.14
C LYS A 99 29.25 38.12 6.04
N LEU A 100 28.78 37.84 4.83
CA LEU A 100 29.61 37.54 3.68
C LEU A 100 30.12 38.83 3.05
N ASP A 101 31.10 38.73 2.16
CA ASP A 101 31.71 39.88 1.47
C ASP A 101 30.88 40.36 0.27
N TYR A 102 29.59 40.64 0.51
CA TYR A 102 28.69 41.20 -0.51
C TYR A 102 28.14 42.56 -0.08
N PRO A 103 27.74 43.41 -1.05
CA PRO A 103 26.98 44.62 -0.74
C PRO A 103 25.72 44.30 0.07
N PRO A 104 25.32 45.16 1.03
CA PRO A 104 24.15 44.90 1.89
C PRO A 104 22.85 44.77 1.08
N SER A 105 22.79 45.38 -0.11
CA SER A 105 21.67 45.23 -1.05
C SER A 105 21.49 43.78 -1.53
N VAL A 106 22.55 42.98 -1.58
CA VAL A 106 22.48 41.57 -1.97
C VAL A 106 21.74 40.76 -0.93
N ALA A 107 22.00 40.97 0.36
CA ALA A 107 21.29 40.26 1.44
C ALA A 107 19.77 40.50 1.37
N ASP A 108 19.35 41.76 1.17
CA ASP A 108 17.93 42.11 1.01
C ASP A 108 17.32 41.49 -0.25
N LYS A 109 18.05 41.50 -1.37
CA LYS A 109 17.60 40.91 -2.64
C LYS A 109 17.49 39.40 -2.55
N THR A 110 18.43 38.71 -1.93
CA THR A 110 18.36 37.27 -1.68
C THR A 110 17.11 36.90 -0.87
N CYS A 111 16.86 37.62 0.23
CA CYS A 111 15.66 37.38 1.04
C CYS A 111 14.37 37.65 0.28
N PHE A 112 14.35 38.72 -0.52
CA PHE A 112 13.24 39.03 -1.41
C PHE A 112 12.98 37.90 -2.41
N LEU A 113 14.02 37.38 -3.08
CA LEU A 113 13.89 36.30 -4.04
C LEU A 113 13.32 35.02 -3.40
N PHE A 114 13.75 34.68 -2.17
CA PHE A 114 13.18 33.54 -1.44
C PHE A 114 11.73 33.77 -1.04
N ALA A 115 11.37 34.96 -0.55
CA ALA A 115 9.98 35.27 -0.22
C ALA A 115 9.07 35.10 -1.44
N VAL A 116 9.48 35.62 -2.61
CA VAL A 116 8.74 35.48 -3.87
C VAL A 116 8.64 34.01 -4.31
N MET A 117 9.74 33.26 -4.23
CA MET A 117 9.76 31.85 -4.58
C MET A 117 8.82 31.04 -3.68
N LEU A 118 8.90 31.22 -2.36
CA LEU A 118 8.08 30.48 -1.40
C LEU A 118 6.61 30.82 -1.53
N ASP A 119 6.26 32.10 -1.70
CA ASP A 119 4.89 32.52 -1.97
C ASP A 119 4.34 31.83 -3.22
N GLU A 120 5.12 31.77 -4.30
CA GLU A 120 4.71 31.03 -5.50
C GLU A 120 4.51 29.54 -5.20
N GLN A 121 5.45 28.87 -4.53
CA GLN A 121 5.29 27.43 -4.27
C GLN A 121 4.11 27.10 -3.35
N ILE A 122 3.79 27.97 -2.39
CA ILE A 122 2.63 27.80 -1.51
C ILE A 122 1.34 28.03 -2.29
N LEU A 123 1.25 29.12 -3.06
CA LEU A 123 0.07 29.42 -3.86
C LEU A 123 -0.23 28.35 -4.93
N HIS A 124 0.78 27.61 -5.39
CA HIS A 124 0.63 26.46 -6.32
C HIS A 124 0.70 25.09 -5.64
N SER A 125 0.51 25.04 -4.32
CA SER A 125 0.35 23.79 -3.58
C SER A 125 -1.13 23.42 -3.45
N ASP A 126 -1.43 22.14 -3.21
CA ASP A 126 -2.81 21.64 -3.12
C ASP A 126 -3.63 22.31 -2.00
N TRP A 127 -2.96 22.83 -0.95
CA TRP A 127 -3.58 23.51 0.19
C TRP A 127 -3.45 25.05 0.15
N GLY A 128 -2.76 25.59 -0.86
CA GLY A 128 -2.46 27.02 -0.95
C GLY A 128 -3.72 27.90 -0.99
N GLU A 129 -4.69 27.48 -1.80
CA GLU A 129 -5.99 28.16 -1.96
C GLU A 129 -6.83 28.06 -0.68
N GLU A 130 -6.93 26.86 -0.10
CA GLU A 130 -7.72 26.62 1.13
C GLU A 130 -7.16 27.36 2.35
N SER A 131 -5.83 27.53 2.43
CA SER A 131 -5.17 28.21 3.55
C SER A 131 -5.34 29.73 3.55
N GLY A 132 -5.88 30.32 2.48
CA GLY A 132 -6.04 31.78 2.34
C GLY A 132 -4.71 32.53 2.27
N TRP A 133 -3.62 31.88 1.85
CA TRP A 133 -2.28 32.48 1.79
C TRP A 133 -2.21 33.72 0.88
N GLU A 134 -3.03 33.75 -0.17
CA GLU A 134 -3.12 34.88 -1.11
C GLU A 134 -3.50 36.21 -0.46
N ASN A 135 -4.26 36.17 0.65
CA ASN A 135 -4.71 37.38 1.35
C ASN A 135 -3.54 38.13 1.99
N GLN A 136 -2.48 37.41 2.39
CA GLN A 136 -1.32 37.99 3.04
C GLN A 136 -0.08 37.16 2.74
N THR A 137 0.49 37.41 1.57
CA THR A 137 1.75 36.79 1.11
C THR A 137 2.95 37.33 1.87
N LEU A 138 4.05 36.57 1.92
CA LEU A 138 5.31 37.01 2.55
C LEU A 138 5.84 38.28 1.87
N VAL A 139 5.74 38.36 0.55
CA VAL A 139 6.21 39.52 -0.22
C VAL A 139 5.40 40.77 0.10
N SER A 140 4.07 40.65 0.21
CA SER A 140 3.22 41.77 0.59
C SER A 140 3.51 42.23 2.02
N GLU A 141 3.67 41.28 2.95
CA GLU A 141 3.87 41.59 4.36
C GLU A 141 5.27 42.14 4.67
N LEU A 142 6.33 41.57 4.09
CA LEU A 142 7.72 41.95 4.38
C LEU A 142 8.21 43.11 3.51
N PHE A 143 7.74 43.23 2.27
CA PHE A 143 8.25 44.20 1.29
C PHE A 143 7.20 45.20 0.80
N GLY A 144 5.91 45.01 1.11
CA GLY A 144 4.84 45.90 0.64
C GLY A 144 4.59 45.81 -0.87
N ILE A 145 5.02 44.73 -1.52
CA ILE A 145 4.95 44.55 -2.97
C ILE A 145 3.87 43.52 -3.30
N LYS A 146 3.00 43.83 -4.28
CA LYS A 146 1.98 42.88 -4.77
C LYS A 146 2.47 42.06 -5.97
N ASN A 147 3.24 42.65 -6.88
CA ASN A 147 3.73 41.99 -8.10
C ASN A 147 5.10 41.32 -7.91
N GLY A 148 5.24 40.45 -6.90
CA GLY A 148 6.51 39.79 -6.58
C GLY A 148 7.12 39.03 -7.77
N GLY A 149 6.28 38.32 -8.53
CA GLY A 149 6.72 37.52 -9.68
C GLY A 149 7.25 38.31 -10.87
N GLU A 150 6.91 39.59 -11.01
CA GLU A 150 7.51 40.49 -12.03
C GLU A 150 8.81 41.09 -11.51
N GLN A 151 8.79 41.54 -10.26
CA GLN A 151 9.94 42.14 -9.59
C GLN A 151 11.11 41.16 -9.45
N PHE A 152 10.85 39.86 -9.33
CA PHE A 152 11.87 38.81 -9.41
C PHE A 152 12.73 38.95 -10.67
N TYR A 153 12.10 39.07 -11.85
CA TYR A 153 12.83 39.18 -13.10
C TYR A 153 13.48 40.56 -13.27
N LEU A 154 12.93 41.61 -12.69
CA LEU A 154 13.60 42.91 -12.63
C LEU A 154 14.91 42.85 -11.82
N VAL A 155 14.94 42.06 -10.74
CA VAL A 155 16.17 41.79 -9.99
C VAL A 155 17.16 41.00 -10.85
N ALA A 156 16.69 39.98 -11.59
CA ALA A 156 17.52 39.21 -12.51
C ALA A 156 18.12 40.06 -13.63
N GLU A 157 17.31 40.90 -14.28
CA GLU A 157 17.75 41.82 -15.33
C GLU A 157 18.77 42.83 -14.82
N ARG A 158 18.58 43.37 -13.61
CA ARG A 158 19.57 44.25 -12.97
C ARG A 158 20.87 43.53 -12.61
N ALA A 159 20.78 42.29 -12.13
CA ALA A 159 21.96 41.49 -11.81
C ALA A 159 22.77 41.16 -13.08
N LEU A 160 22.11 40.94 -14.21
CA LEU A 160 22.74 40.73 -15.52
C LEU A 160 23.52 41.94 -16.04
N LEU A 161 23.29 43.16 -15.53
CA LEU A 161 24.11 44.32 -15.88
C LEU A 161 25.51 44.26 -15.26
N GLN A 162 25.69 43.49 -14.17
CA GLN A 162 26.96 43.34 -13.45
C GLN A 162 27.23 41.86 -13.13
N PRO A 163 27.37 41.00 -14.16
CA PRO A 163 27.38 39.55 -13.98
C PRO A 163 28.62 39.05 -13.24
N VAL A 164 29.75 39.76 -13.34
CA VAL A 164 30.99 39.40 -12.63
C VAL A 164 30.87 39.64 -11.13
N LEU A 165 30.24 40.74 -10.72
CA LEU A 165 30.09 41.10 -9.30
C LEU A 165 28.92 40.38 -8.63
N LEU A 166 27.87 40.07 -9.39
CA LEU A 166 26.65 39.43 -8.90
C LEU A 166 26.51 37.98 -9.40
N ARG A 167 27.63 37.31 -9.72
CA ARG A 167 27.65 35.93 -10.22
C ARG A 167 26.88 34.99 -9.30
N ASP A 168 27.15 35.09 -8.00
CA ASP A 168 26.54 34.21 -7.00
C ASP A 168 25.03 34.41 -6.85
N LEU A 169 24.57 35.65 -6.98
CA LEU A 169 23.15 35.98 -6.99
C LEU A 169 22.47 35.49 -8.28
N LEU A 170 23.13 35.61 -9.43
CA LEU A 170 22.65 35.09 -10.70
C LEU A 170 22.53 33.56 -10.69
N GLU A 171 23.47 32.86 -10.08
CA GLU A 171 23.40 31.41 -9.93
C GLU A 171 22.23 30.99 -9.03
N LEU A 172 21.95 31.73 -7.95
CA LEU A 172 20.75 31.51 -7.15
C LEU A 172 19.47 31.67 -7.98
N ILE A 173 19.37 32.74 -8.76
CA ILE A 173 18.23 33.01 -9.64
C ILE A 173 18.08 31.88 -10.67
N TYR A 174 19.18 31.44 -11.27
CA TYR A 174 19.22 30.32 -12.20
C TYR A 174 18.64 29.06 -11.58
N ILE A 175 19.10 28.69 -10.37
CA ILE A 175 18.61 27.52 -9.64
C ILE A 175 17.13 27.66 -9.33
N MET A 176 16.66 28.82 -8.86
CA MET A 176 15.23 29.04 -8.58
C MET A 176 14.35 28.83 -9.83
N ILE A 177 14.78 29.32 -11.00
CA ILE A 177 14.06 29.11 -12.26
C ILE A 177 14.07 27.62 -12.66
N LYS A 178 15.20 26.92 -12.49
CA LYS A 178 15.31 25.46 -12.77
C LYS A 178 14.49 24.62 -11.80
N LEU A 179 14.36 25.03 -10.54
CA LEU A 179 13.48 24.42 -9.53
C LEU A 179 11.99 24.61 -9.85
N GLY A 180 11.66 25.42 -10.85
CA GLY A 180 10.31 25.57 -11.37
C GLY A 180 9.65 26.89 -11.05
N PHE A 181 10.39 27.89 -10.56
CA PHE A 181 9.88 29.25 -10.50
C PHE A 181 9.51 29.75 -11.91
N ARG A 182 8.34 30.36 -12.05
CA ARG A 182 7.85 30.91 -13.32
C ARG A 182 7.44 32.38 -13.20
N GLY A 183 6.90 32.83 -12.07
CA GLY A 183 6.47 34.23 -11.89
C GLY A 183 5.57 34.70 -13.02
N ARG A 184 5.88 35.88 -13.59
CA ARG A 184 5.14 36.46 -14.73
C ARG A 184 5.05 35.55 -15.96
N TYR A 185 6.00 34.64 -16.16
CA TYR A 185 6.08 33.78 -17.34
C TYR A 185 5.28 32.47 -17.23
N ARG A 186 4.40 32.35 -16.23
CA ARG A 186 3.60 31.13 -16.00
C ARG A 186 2.51 30.94 -17.04
N VAL A 187 1.81 32.02 -17.41
CA VAL A 187 0.69 32.00 -18.38
C VAL A 187 1.22 32.17 -19.80
N GLU A 188 2.07 33.17 -20.02
CA GLU A 188 2.62 33.53 -21.34
C GLU A 188 4.13 33.76 -21.29
N GLY A 189 4.83 33.56 -22.41
CA GLY A 189 6.25 33.92 -22.51
C GLY A 189 7.26 32.86 -22.06
N LYS A 190 6.92 31.56 -22.16
CA LYS A 190 7.87 30.46 -21.92
C LYS A 190 9.13 30.56 -22.79
N GLU A 191 9.00 31.04 -24.03
CA GLU A 191 10.13 31.26 -24.93
C GLU A 191 11.04 32.38 -24.43
N LEU A 192 10.46 33.51 -24.00
CA LEU A 192 11.21 34.63 -23.42
C LEU A 192 11.93 34.22 -22.14
N LEU A 193 11.28 33.40 -21.29
CA LEU A 193 11.94 32.81 -20.12
C LEU A 193 13.12 31.93 -20.52
N GLY A 194 13.00 31.15 -21.60
CA GLY A 194 14.10 30.34 -22.14
C GLY A 194 15.30 31.19 -22.57
N ILE A 195 15.05 32.30 -23.29
CA ILE A 195 16.10 33.24 -23.73
C ILE A 195 16.77 33.91 -22.52
N LEU A 196 15.99 34.37 -21.54
CA LEU A 196 16.52 34.98 -20.31
C LEU A 196 17.35 33.97 -19.52
N LEU A 197 16.86 32.73 -19.39
CA LEU A 197 17.58 31.66 -18.71
C LEU A 197 18.91 31.35 -19.39
N GLN A 198 18.95 31.32 -20.73
CA GLN A 198 20.18 31.14 -21.48
C GLN A 198 21.19 32.28 -21.21
N ARG A 199 20.74 33.54 -21.16
CA ARG A 199 21.61 34.68 -20.83
C ARG A 199 22.19 34.58 -19.41
N ILE A 200 21.38 34.14 -18.45
CA ILE A 200 21.86 33.90 -17.08
C ILE A 200 22.86 32.74 -17.06
N GLU A 201 22.57 31.65 -17.79
CA GLU A 201 23.47 30.49 -17.91
C GLU A 201 24.82 30.90 -18.48
N GLU A 202 24.84 31.65 -19.58
CA GLU A 202 26.05 32.20 -20.18
C GLU A 202 26.82 33.10 -19.19
N ALA A 203 26.12 33.99 -18.46
CA ALA A 203 26.76 34.87 -17.48
C ALA A 203 27.37 34.12 -16.29
N VAL A 204 26.73 33.04 -15.81
CA VAL A 204 27.19 32.26 -14.65
C VAL A 204 28.34 31.32 -15.03
N PHE A 205 28.32 30.71 -16.21
CA PHE A 205 29.29 29.69 -16.63
C PHE A 205 30.38 30.19 -17.60
N ALA A 206 30.39 31.48 -17.96
CA ALA A 206 31.42 32.06 -18.84
C ALA A 206 32.85 31.85 -18.33
N GLN A 207 33.08 31.95 -17.02
CA GLN A 207 34.43 31.83 -16.42
C GLN A 207 34.95 30.40 -16.32
N ASP A 208 34.07 29.41 -16.10
CA ASP A 208 34.48 27.99 -16.02
C ASP A 208 34.98 27.46 -17.37
N THR A 209 34.57 28.12 -18.46
CA THR A 209 35.01 27.79 -19.82
C THR A 209 36.47 28.19 -20.05
N GLN A 210 36.95 29.29 -19.48
CA GLN A 210 38.33 29.78 -19.64
C GLN A 210 39.33 29.08 -18.71
N SER A 211 38.96 28.81 -17.46
CA SER A 211 39.84 28.12 -16.49
C SER A 211 40.11 26.64 -16.84
N THR A 212 39.25 26.03 -17.67
CA THR A 212 39.42 24.66 -18.17
C THR A 212 40.46 24.58 -19.31
N GLU A 213 40.77 25.67 -20.02
CA GLU A 213 41.72 25.63 -21.14
C GLU A 213 43.18 25.86 -20.70
N GLU A 214 43.43 26.61 -19.61
CA GLU A 214 44.81 26.86 -19.12
C GLU A 214 45.34 25.77 -18.18
N ASN A 215 44.46 25.05 -17.46
CA ASN A 215 44.84 23.90 -16.64
C ASN A 215 44.49 22.59 -17.35
N ALA A 216 45.28 22.25 -18.37
CA ALA A 216 45.27 20.94 -19.03
C ALA A 216 45.82 19.84 -18.09
N HIS A 217 45.06 19.52 -17.05
CA HIS A 217 44.89 18.14 -16.60
C HIS A 217 43.40 17.87 -16.66
N ALA A 218 43.02 17.09 -17.68
CA ALA A 218 41.65 16.71 -17.93
C ALA A 218 41.08 15.96 -16.73
N ILE A 219 40.48 16.69 -15.79
CA ILE A 219 39.35 16.17 -15.06
C ILE A 219 38.29 15.94 -16.13
N PRO A 220 37.86 14.70 -16.38
CA PRO A 220 36.81 14.47 -17.34
C PRO A 220 35.62 15.28 -16.83
N ARG A 221 35.25 16.31 -17.60
CA ARG A 221 33.91 16.90 -17.51
C ARG A 221 32.99 15.69 -17.36
N PRO A 222 32.15 15.58 -16.31
CA PRO A 222 30.99 14.74 -16.45
C PRO A 222 30.26 15.39 -17.61
N HIS A 223 30.48 14.90 -18.83
CA HIS A 223 29.66 15.17 -20.00
C HIS A 223 28.27 15.09 -19.43
N ALA A 224 27.56 16.23 -19.30
CA ALA A 224 26.33 16.36 -18.52
C ALA A 224 25.57 15.07 -18.76
N ALA A 225 25.63 14.14 -17.79
CA ALA A 225 25.50 12.70 -18.08
C ALA A 225 24.26 12.63 -18.94
N GLN A 226 24.42 12.38 -20.25
CA GLN A 226 23.33 12.60 -21.20
C GLN A 226 22.23 11.78 -20.58
N ILE A 227 21.27 12.45 -19.92
CA ILE A 227 20.36 11.75 -19.04
C ILE A 227 19.64 10.95 -20.08
N LYS A 228 19.95 9.64 -20.16
CA LYS A 228 19.38 8.76 -21.17
C LYS A 228 17.93 9.06 -21.04
N LYS A 229 17.34 9.75 -22.03
CA LYS A 229 16.00 10.33 -21.90
C LYS A 229 15.19 9.18 -21.36
N VAL A 230 14.84 9.23 -20.08
CA VAL A 230 14.16 8.09 -19.46
C VAL A 230 12.91 8.01 -20.29
N SER A 231 12.79 6.89 -21.00
CA SER A 231 11.79 6.73 -22.04
C SER A 231 10.48 7.16 -21.41
N ARG A 232 9.85 8.20 -22.00
CA ARG A 232 8.59 8.75 -21.50
C ARG A 232 7.71 7.54 -21.15
N PRO A 233 7.04 7.53 -19.98
CA PRO A 233 6.19 6.40 -19.60
C PRO A 233 5.33 6.07 -20.81
N GLN A 234 5.50 4.84 -21.32
CA GLN A 234 4.90 4.45 -22.59
C GLN A 234 3.39 4.72 -22.48
N ARG A 235 2.81 5.27 -23.56
CA ARG A 235 1.37 5.55 -23.63
C ARG A 235 0.60 4.34 -23.10
N PRO A 236 -0.47 4.54 -22.30
CA PRO A 236 -1.21 3.42 -21.73
C PRO A 236 -1.57 2.47 -22.86
N VAL A 237 -1.20 1.20 -22.67
CA VAL A 237 -1.46 0.13 -23.64
C VAL A 237 -2.95 0.21 -23.96
N ARG A 238 -3.30 0.30 -25.25
CA ARG A 238 -4.70 0.42 -25.68
C ARG A 238 -5.42 -0.89 -25.36
N LEU A 239 -5.97 -0.95 -24.14
CA LEU A 239 -6.61 -2.11 -23.52
C LEU A 239 -7.80 -2.62 -24.34
N THR A 240 -8.31 -1.79 -25.26
CA THR A 240 -9.38 -2.13 -26.21
C THR A 240 -9.05 -3.32 -27.09
N ARG A 241 -7.80 -3.46 -27.56
CA ARG A 241 -7.42 -4.64 -28.38
C ARG A 241 -7.38 -5.92 -27.54
N GLY A 242 -6.92 -5.83 -26.29
CA GLY A 242 -6.93 -6.96 -25.36
C GLY A 242 -8.35 -7.37 -24.97
N PHE A 243 -9.22 -6.39 -24.68
CA PHE A 243 -10.63 -6.63 -24.38
C PHE A 243 -11.37 -7.29 -25.54
N LEU A 244 -11.13 -6.86 -26.79
CA LEU A 244 -11.75 -7.47 -27.97
C LEU A 244 -11.35 -8.94 -28.16
N LEU A 245 -10.07 -9.28 -27.96
CA LEU A 245 -9.61 -10.68 -28.04
C LEU A 245 -10.18 -11.53 -26.90
N PHE A 246 -10.26 -10.99 -25.69
CA PHE A 246 -10.87 -11.67 -24.54
C PHE A 246 -12.37 -11.92 -24.76
N ALA A 247 -13.11 -10.90 -25.24
CA ALA A 247 -14.52 -11.03 -25.56
C ALA A 247 -14.77 -12.04 -26.69
N MET A 248 -13.90 -12.07 -27.71
CA MET A 248 -13.97 -13.08 -28.77
C MET A 248 -13.79 -14.51 -28.22
N LEU A 249 -12.82 -14.72 -27.32
CA LEU A 249 -12.57 -16.02 -26.69
C LEU A 249 -13.74 -16.44 -25.79
N LEU A 250 -14.33 -15.51 -25.05
CA LEU A 250 -15.51 -15.76 -24.22
C LEU A 250 -16.73 -16.13 -25.08
N SER A 251 -16.92 -15.46 -26.22
CA SER A 251 -18.00 -15.75 -27.17
C SER A 251 -17.83 -17.15 -27.79
N LEU A 252 -16.60 -17.52 -28.17
CA LEU A 252 -16.32 -18.82 -28.78
C LEU A 252 -16.51 -19.98 -27.80
N THR A 253 -16.10 -19.79 -26.54
CA THR A 253 -16.33 -20.78 -25.47
C THR A 253 -17.82 -20.92 -25.15
N TRP A 254 -18.56 -19.80 -25.04
CA TRP A 254 -20.00 -19.83 -24.83
C TRP A 254 -20.73 -20.52 -25.98
N ALA A 255 -20.38 -20.20 -27.24
CA ALA A 255 -20.94 -20.85 -28.42
C ALA A 255 -20.67 -22.35 -28.46
N GLY A 256 -19.45 -22.78 -28.09
CA GLY A 256 -19.09 -24.20 -27.97
C GLY A 256 -19.93 -24.93 -26.91
N ILE A 257 -20.09 -24.32 -25.73
CA ILE A 257 -20.93 -24.86 -24.65
C ILE A 257 -22.39 -24.93 -25.10
N TYR A 258 -22.91 -23.88 -25.74
CA TYR A 258 -24.28 -23.83 -26.23
C TYR A 258 -24.54 -24.91 -27.29
N TYR A 259 -23.61 -25.09 -28.23
CA TYR A 259 -23.70 -26.14 -29.24
C TYR A 259 -23.67 -27.54 -28.61
N TRP A 260 -22.76 -27.78 -27.67
CA TRP A 260 -22.67 -29.05 -26.95
C TRP A 260 -23.92 -29.32 -26.09
N TYR A 261 -24.45 -28.29 -25.44
CA TYR A 261 -25.69 -28.36 -24.69
C TYR A 261 -26.86 -28.73 -25.60
N ASN A 262 -27.03 -28.09 -26.75
CA ASN A 262 -28.10 -28.42 -27.69
C ASN A 262 -27.98 -29.84 -28.27
N LEU A 263 -26.75 -30.34 -28.46
CA LEU A 263 -26.54 -31.71 -28.95
C LEU A 263 -26.86 -32.76 -27.87
N THR A 264 -26.54 -32.48 -26.60
CA THR A 264 -26.73 -33.43 -25.49
C THR A 264 -28.11 -33.35 -24.82
N THR A 265 -28.77 -32.20 -24.90
CA THR A 265 -30.11 -31.97 -24.34
C THR A 265 -31.16 -32.96 -24.86
N PRO A 266 -31.31 -33.24 -26.17
CA PRO A 266 -32.36 -34.14 -26.64
C PRO A 266 -32.18 -35.57 -26.10
N GLN A 267 -30.94 -36.05 -25.95
CA GLN A 267 -30.69 -37.40 -25.40
C GLN A 267 -31.00 -37.48 -23.91
N LYS A 268 -30.65 -36.45 -23.13
CA LYS A 268 -30.93 -36.42 -21.69
C LYS A 268 -32.40 -36.13 -21.38
N ALA A 269 -33.05 -35.32 -22.22
CA ALA A 269 -34.44 -34.93 -22.06
C ALA A 269 -35.42 -35.97 -22.62
N GLN A 270 -34.98 -36.96 -23.40
CA GLN A 270 -35.85 -38.02 -23.96
C GLN A 270 -36.71 -38.70 -22.90
N ALA A 271 -36.11 -39.08 -21.76
CA ALA A 271 -36.83 -39.68 -20.65
C ALA A 271 -37.94 -38.74 -20.14
N PHE A 272 -37.63 -37.45 -19.99
CA PHE A 272 -38.55 -36.44 -19.45
C PHE A 272 -39.64 -35.99 -20.44
N ILE A 273 -39.32 -35.88 -21.72
CA ILE A 273 -40.27 -35.49 -22.78
C ILE A 273 -41.32 -36.60 -22.99
N GLN A 274 -40.98 -37.86 -22.71
CA GLN A 274 -41.87 -39.00 -22.84
C GLN A 274 -42.70 -39.28 -21.57
N LEU A 275 -42.46 -38.57 -20.45
CA LEU A 275 -43.25 -38.75 -19.22
C LEU A 275 -44.76 -38.60 -19.45
N PRO A 276 -45.26 -37.58 -20.17
CA PRO A 276 -46.70 -37.42 -20.43
C PRO A 276 -47.33 -38.65 -21.09
N GLN A 277 -46.64 -39.24 -22.08
CA GLN A 277 -47.10 -40.45 -22.77
C GLN A 277 -47.10 -41.68 -21.84
N PHE A 278 -46.12 -41.76 -20.94
CA PHE A 278 -46.07 -42.79 -19.91
C PHE A 278 -47.23 -42.62 -18.91
N THR A 279 -47.44 -41.41 -18.40
CA THR A 279 -48.48 -41.11 -17.39
C THR A 279 -49.89 -41.22 -17.95
N ASP A 280 -50.12 -40.78 -19.20
CA ASP A 280 -51.43 -40.83 -19.84
C ASP A 280 -51.97 -42.26 -19.94
N LYS A 281 -51.10 -43.28 -20.08
CA LYS A 281 -51.51 -44.68 -20.06
C LYS A 281 -52.11 -45.11 -18.72
N TYR A 282 -51.60 -44.57 -17.61
CA TYR A 282 -52.09 -44.88 -16.26
C TYR A 282 -53.32 -44.04 -15.91
N TYR A 283 -53.29 -42.74 -16.23
CA TYR A 283 -54.43 -41.85 -15.96
C TYR A 283 -55.64 -42.14 -16.86
N SER A 284 -55.46 -42.50 -18.13
CA SER A 284 -56.59 -42.88 -19.00
C SER A 284 -57.25 -44.19 -18.59
N GLN A 285 -56.51 -45.12 -17.97
CA GLN A 285 -57.08 -46.35 -17.39
C GLN A 285 -57.76 -46.09 -16.04
N ALA A 286 -57.18 -45.23 -15.20
CA ALA A 286 -57.76 -44.82 -13.92
C ALA A 286 -59.08 -44.03 -14.11
N ASN A 287 -59.14 -43.14 -15.11
CA ASN A 287 -60.35 -42.33 -15.38
C ASN A 287 -61.56 -43.14 -15.90
N ILE A 288 -61.36 -44.40 -16.32
CA ILE A 288 -62.45 -45.31 -16.74
C ILE A 288 -62.98 -46.12 -15.53
N GLN A 289 -62.20 -46.27 -14.46
CA GLN A 289 -62.58 -47.03 -13.25
C GLN A 289 -62.86 -46.16 -12.03
N GLU A 290 -62.35 -44.94 -11.97
CA GLU A 290 -62.61 -44.00 -10.87
C GLU A 290 -63.84 -43.15 -11.19
N GLN A 291 -65.01 -43.62 -10.77
CA GLN A 291 -66.07 -42.67 -10.39
C GLN A 291 -65.55 -41.89 -9.18
N GLU A 292 -65.25 -40.60 -9.37
CA GLU A 292 -64.87 -39.69 -8.29
C GLU A 292 -66.04 -39.59 -7.30
N PHE A 293 -66.01 -40.41 -6.24
CA PHE A 293 -66.96 -40.30 -5.14
C PHE A 293 -66.56 -39.10 -4.29
N ILE A 294 -67.12 -37.93 -4.61
CA ILE A 294 -67.06 -36.77 -3.73
C ILE A 294 -67.95 -37.08 -2.52
N TYR A 295 -67.34 -37.55 -1.44
CA TYR A 295 -68.04 -37.79 -0.18
C TYR A 295 -68.30 -36.45 0.52
N THR A 296 -69.52 -35.94 0.39
CA THR A 296 -69.97 -34.75 1.12
C THR A 296 -70.55 -35.20 2.46
N SER A 297 -69.83 -34.93 3.56
CA SER A 297 -70.27 -35.30 4.91
C SER A 297 -71.63 -34.70 5.23
N THR A 298 -72.57 -35.52 5.72
CA THR A 298 -73.88 -35.04 6.17
C THR A 298 -73.78 -34.48 7.59
N PRO A 299 -74.62 -33.49 7.99
CA PRO A 299 -74.58 -32.89 9.33
C PRO A 299 -74.75 -33.91 10.48
N GLU A 300 -75.36 -35.05 10.19
CA GLU A 300 -75.58 -36.15 11.15
C GLU A 300 -74.29 -36.94 11.44
N GLU A 301 -73.32 -36.99 10.52
CA GLU A 301 -72.04 -37.69 10.68
C GLU A 301 -71.02 -36.90 11.49
N LEU A 302 -71.11 -35.56 11.51
CA LEU A 302 -70.23 -34.70 12.33
C LEU A 302 -70.48 -34.85 13.85
N GLY A 303 -71.63 -35.41 14.26
CA GLY A 303 -72.01 -35.54 15.68
C GLY A 303 -71.53 -36.83 16.38
N ARG A 304 -70.92 -37.79 15.67
CA ARG A 304 -70.56 -39.10 16.23
C ARG A 304 -69.06 -39.18 16.51
N ALA A 305 -68.69 -39.43 17.77
CA ALA A 305 -67.29 -39.56 18.18
C ALA A 305 -66.57 -40.72 17.46
N PRO A 306 -65.32 -40.55 17.03
CA PRO A 306 -64.63 -41.51 16.18
C PRO A 306 -64.31 -42.81 16.93
N ARG A 307 -64.83 -43.95 16.43
CA ARG A 307 -64.33 -45.27 16.79
C ARG A 307 -63.17 -45.61 15.84
N ILE A 308 -61.94 -45.50 16.34
CA ILE A 308 -60.74 -45.89 15.61
C ILE A 308 -60.64 -47.42 15.64
N THR A 309 -61.01 -48.08 14.54
CA THR A 309 -60.66 -49.48 14.29
C THR A 309 -60.22 -49.65 12.85
N ALA A 310 -58.93 -49.44 12.59
CA ALA A 310 -58.21 -50.08 11.49
C ALA A 310 -56.71 -50.15 11.82
N PRO A 311 -56.05 -51.31 11.63
CA PRO A 311 -54.64 -51.48 11.97
C PRO A 311 -53.72 -50.80 10.95
N VAL A 312 -52.75 -50.04 11.45
CA VAL A 312 -51.69 -49.42 10.65
C VAL A 312 -50.67 -50.49 10.25
N SER A 313 -50.57 -50.79 8.96
CA SER A 313 -49.50 -51.63 8.41
C SER A 313 -48.23 -50.79 8.26
N THR A 314 -47.29 -50.96 9.19
CA THR A 314 -45.91 -50.48 9.11
C THR A 314 -45.17 -51.20 7.98
N ILE A 315 -44.67 -50.46 7.00
CA ILE A 315 -43.76 -50.98 5.97
C ILE A 315 -42.38 -51.14 6.61
N SER A 316 -41.88 -52.37 6.61
CA SER A 316 -40.53 -52.73 7.03
C SER A 316 -39.51 -52.35 5.95
N ASP A 317 -38.64 -51.38 6.24
CA ASP A 317 -37.45 -51.10 5.43
C ASP A 317 -36.43 -52.23 5.59
N SER A 318 -36.35 -53.09 4.57
CA SER A 318 -35.24 -54.03 4.38
C SER A 318 -34.38 -53.58 3.20
N SER A 319 -33.47 -52.64 3.44
CA SER A 319 -32.37 -52.34 2.53
C SER A 319 -31.10 -53.07 3.01
N ASN A 320 -31.08 -54.39 2.78
CA ASN A 320 -29.82 -55.13 2.71
C ASN A 320 -29.09 -54.71 1.42
N VAL A 321 -28.30 -53.65 1.49
CA VAL A 321 -27.25 -53.37 0.50
C VAL A 321 -25.98 -54.05 0.96
N SER A 322 -25.75 -55.24 0.42
CA SER A 322 -24.47 -55.94 0.47
C SER A 322 -23.45 -55.15 -0.38
N GLU A 323 -22.68 -54.27 0.25
CA GLU A 323 -21.46 -53.74 -0.36
C GLU A 323 -20.33 -54.78 -0.27
N PRO A 324 -19.46 -54.87 -1.30
CA PRO A 324 -18.38 -55.85 -1.33
C PRO A 324 -17.35 -55.56 -0.24
N VAL A 325 -16.98 -56.61 0.50
CA VAL A 325 -15.93 -56.61 1.53
C VAL A 325 -14.58 -56.36 0.84
N ALA A 326 -14.24 -55.10 0.62
CA ALA A 326 -12.86 -54.68 0.46
C ALA A 326 -12.19 -54.78 1.84
N SER A 327 -11.17 -55.63 1.93
CA SER A 327 -10.28 -55.83 3.08
C SER A 327 -9.48 -54.56 3.41
N GLY A 328 -10.16 -53.51 3.85
CA GLY A 328 -9.57 -52.24 4.25
C GLY A 328 -9.35 -52.21 5.75
N VAL A 329 -8.11 -51.96 6.17
CA VAL A 329 -7.74 -51.70 7.57
C VAL A 329 -8.49 -50.46 8.05
N TRP A 330 -9.08 -50.51 9.25
CA TRP A 330 -9.77 -49.37 9.84
C TRP A 330 -8.76 -48.39 10.44
N GLN A 331 -8.99 -47.10 10.29
CA GLN A 331 -8.11 -46.06 10.81
C GLN A 331 -8.92 -44.96 11.47
N VAL A 332 -8.52 -44.55 12.67
CA VAL A 332 -9.09 -43.39 13.36
C VAL A 332 -8.20 -42.20 13.11
N GLN A 333 -8.73 -41.16 12.48
CA GLN A 333 -8.02 -39.91 12.32
C GLN A 333 -8.25 -39.03 13.55
N LEU A 334 -7.16 -38.73 14.26
CA LEU A 334 -7.19 -38.01 15.53
C LEU A 334 -7.04 -36.49 15.33
N ALA A 335 -6.17 -36.07 14.41
CA ALA A 335 -5.93 -34.65 14.15
C ALA A 335 -5.35 -34.38 12.75
N THR A 336 -5.51 -33.15 12.26
CA THR A 336 -4.77 -32.60 11.11
C THR A 336 -4.01 -31.35 11.51
N LEU A 337 -2.70 -31.37 11.33
CA LEU A 337 -1.81 -30.30 11.77
C LEU A 337 -1.05 -29.74 10.58
N SER A 338 -0.77 -28.44 10.60
CA SER A 338 -0.06 -27.74 9.52
C SER A 338 1.47 -27.90 9.60
N THR A 339 2.02 -28.23 10.77
CA THR A 339 3.47 -28.25 11.00
C THR A 339 3.91 -29.58 11.60
N LYS A 340 5.08 -30.07 11.19
CA LYS A 340 5.67 -31.32 11.67
C LYS A 340 5.93 -31.30 13.20
N THR A 341 6.45 -30.19 13.71
CA THR A 341 6.70 -30.00 15.15
C THR A 341 5.42 -30.08 15.98
N ALA A 342 4.29 -29.55 15.47
CA ALA A 342 2.99 -29.68 16.12
C ALA A 342 2.53 -31.14 16.18
N SER A 343 2.77 -31.93 15.13
CA SER A 343 2.44 -33.36 15.13
C SER A 343 3.31 -34.18 16.09
N GLU A 344 4.58 -33.84 16.25
CA GLU A 344 5.47 -34.51 17.22
C GLU A 344 5.09 -34.16 18.67
N ASN A 345 4.71 -32.90 18.94
CA ASN A 345 4.17 -32.49 20.24
C ASN A 345 2.81 -33.15 20.55
N PHE A 346 2.00 -33.42 19.53
CA PHE A 346 0.74 -34.15 19.71
C PHE A 346 1.02 -35.62 20.09
N LEU A 347 2.03 -36.24 19.48
CA LEU A 347 2.46 -37.59 19.81
C LEU A 347 3.00 -37.70 21.24
N SER A 348 3.82 -36.73 21.70
CA SER A 348 4.34 -36.78 23.07
C SER A 348 3.24 -36.64 24.13
N ARG A 349 2.15 -35.93 23.81
CA ARG A 349 1.02 -35.70 24.72
C ARG A 349 0.05 -36.88 24.80
N TYR A 350 -0.28 -37.50 23.67
CA TYR A 350 -1.33 -38.53 23.59
C TYR A 350 -0.80 -39.95 23.27
N GLY A 351 0.49 -40.08 22.98
CA GLY A 351 1.13 -41.35 22.60
C GLY A 351 1.10 -42.44 23.66
N ALA A 352 0.92 -42.08 24.94
CA ALA A 352 0.77 -43.03 26.04
C ALA A 352 -0.67 -43.56 26.20
N VAL A 353 -1.67 -42.86 25.66
CA VAL A 353 -3.10 -43.13 25.90
C VAL A 353 -3.73 -43.89 24.73
N LEU A 354 -3.25 -43.66 23.50
CA LEU A 354 -3.84 -44.23 22.30
C LEU A 354 -2.86 -45.22 21.63
N PRO A 355 -3.31 -46.43 21.24
CA PRO A 355 -2.47 -47.40 20.58
C PRO A 355 -2.15 -47.02 19.12
N ASN A 356 -0.99 -47.46 18.63
CA ASN A 356 -0.59 -47.46 17.21
C ASN A 356 -0.75 -46.12 16.45
N ILE A 357 -0.24 -45.03 17.01
CA ILE A 357 -0.30 -43.70 16.38
C ILE A 357 0.82 -43.52 15.34
N GLU A 358 0.46 -43.15 14.11
CA GLU A 358 1.36 -42.79 13.02
C GLU A 358 1.06 -41.36 12.54
N VAL A 359 2.10 -40.59 12.23
CA VAL A 359 1.97 -39.28 11.57
C VAL A 359 2.29 -39.46 10.09
N ARG A 360 1.31 -39.18 9.22
CA ARG A 360 1.46 -39.27 7.77
C ARG A 360 1.29 -37.90 7.13
N LEU A 361 2.23 -37.53 6.26
CA LEU A 361 2.10 -36.36 5.40
C LEU A 361 1.07 -36.67 4.30
N TRP A 362 0.05 -35.83 4.17
CA TRP A 362 -0.93 -35.94 3.10
C TRP A 362 -1.25 -34.56 2.54
N ARG A 363 -0.98 -34.40 1.22
CA ARG A 363 -0.93 -33.12 0.52
C ARG A 363 0.12 -32.19 1.16
N ASP A 364 -0.31 -31.31 2.04
CA ASP A 364 0.51 -30.27 2.69
C ASP A 364 0.19 -30.17 4.20
N LYS A 365 -0.40 -31.22 4.76
CA LYS A 365 -0.76 -31.31 6.19
C LYS A 365 -0.31 -32.65 6.76
N TYR A 366 -0.02 -32.65 8.06
CA TYR A 366 0.34 -33.82 8.84
C TYR A 366 -0.92 -34.39 9.50
N ARG A 367 -1.34 -35.58 9.09
CA ARG A 367 -2.47 -36.30 9.69
C ARG A 367 -1.95 -37.25 10.75
N VAL A 368 -2.52 -37.19 11.95
CA VAL A 368 -2.26 -38.13 13.03
C VAL A 368 -3.32 -39.23 12.96
N LEU A 369 -2.91 -40.47 12.72
CA LEU A 369 -3.76 -41.62 12.45
C LEU A 369 -3.46 -42.72 13.47
N SER A 370 -4.49 -43.44 13.94
CA SER A 370 -4.35 -44.68 14.71
C SER A 370 -4.95 -45.84 13.91
N HIS A 371 -4.24 -46.98 13.87
CA HIS A 371 -4.63 -48.15 13.09
C HIS A 371 -5.41 -49.16 13.94
N ALA A 372 -6.49 -49.71 13.37
CA ALA A 372 -7.34 -50.72 13.98
C ALA A 372 -7.70 -51.81 12.95
N ASP A 373 -7.65 -53.07 13.37
CA ASP A 373 -7.92 -54.20 12.47
C ASP A 373 -9.44 -54.43 12.32
N THR A 374 -10.20 -54.11 13.36
CA THR A 374 -11.66 -54.30 13.42
C THR A 374 -12.38 -52.97 13.64
N ARG A 375 -13.62 -52.87 13.12
CA ARG A 375 -14.48 -51.68 13.31
C ARG A 375 -14.76 -51.39 14.78
N GLU A 376 -14.93 -52.43 15.59
CA GLU A 376 -15.17 -52.32 17.04
C GLU A 376 -13.97 -51.71 17.77
N GLN A 377 -12.76 -52.16 17.43
CA GLN A 377 -11.52 -51.58 17.94
C GLN A 377 -11.35 -50.12 17.52
N ALA A 378 -11.75 -49.75 16.30
CA ALA A 378 -11.74 -48.36 15.86
C ALA A 378 -12.75 -47.49 16.64
N ALA A 379 -13.89 -48.05 17.07
CA ALA A 379 -14.87 -47.36 17.90
C ALA A 379 -14.33 -47.13 19.33
N GLU A 380 -13.68 -48.13 19.92
CA GLU A 380 -13.06 -48.02 21.24
C GLU A 380 -11.94 -46.96 21.27
N ILE A 381 -11.10 -46.92 20.24
CA ILE A 381 -10.05 -45.89 20.09
C ILE A 381 -10.69 -44.49 19.95
N LEU A 382 -11.80 -44.37 19.23
CA LEU A 382 -12.51 -43.10 19.09
C LEU A 382 -13.12 -42.63 20.41
N GLU A 383 -13.66 -43.53 21.22
CA GLU A 383 -14.17 -43.19 22.56
C GLU A 383 -13.05 -42.78 23.51
N SER A 384 -11.93 -43.51 23.52
CA SER A 384 -10.74 -43.15 24.30
C SER A 384 -10.16 -41.79 23.88
N ALA A 385 -10.14 -41.50 22.58
CA ALA A 385 -9.71 -40.20 22.05
C ALA A 385 -10.63 -39.06 22.53
N LYS A 386 -11.95 -39.27 22.52
CA LYS A 386 -12.91 -38.29 23.02
C LYS A 386 -12.79 -38.07 24.53
N GLN A 387 -12.59 -39.13 25.31
CA GLN A 387 -12.38 -39.05 26.76
C GLN A 387 -11.08 -38.31 27.12
N SER A 388 -10.04 -38.42 26.30
CA SER A 388 -8.77 -37.70 26.47
C SER A 388 -8.80 -36.25 25.95
N GLY A 389 -9.94 -35.78 25.44
CA GLY A 389 -10.16 -34.38 25.04
C GLY A 389 -10.01 -34.09 23.55
N ILE A 390 -9.92 -35.11 22.70
CA ILE A 390 -9.88 -34.98 21.24
C ILE A 390 -11.30 -35.12 20.68
N THR A 391 -12.03 -34.01 20.55
CA THR A 391 -13.44 -34.00 20.11
C THR A 391 -13.60 -34.29 18.62
N ASP A 392 -12.61 -33.95 17.81
CA ASP A 392 -12.69 -33.94 16.35
C ASP A 392 -12.22 -35.26 15.71
N ALA A 393 -12.06 -36.32 16.51
CA ALA A 393 -11.65 -37.63 16.01
C ALA A 393 -12.79 -38.36 15.26
N PHE A 394 -12.46 -38.96 14.11
CA PHE A 394 -13.43 -39.72 13.31
C PHE A 394 -12.82 -40.95 12.65
N ILE A 395 -13.66 -41.96 12.37
CA ILE A 395 -13.26 -43.23 11.75
C ILE A 395 -13.22 -43.08 10.24
N THR A 396 -12.17 -43.61 9.62
CA THR A 396 -11.98 -43.72 8.18
C THR A 396 -11.60 -45.15 7.82
N LYS A 397 -11.93 -45.59 6.60
CA LYS A 397 -11.36 -46.81 6.04
C LYS A 397 -10.10 -46.43 5.25
N ALA A 398 -9.00 -47.15 5.48
CA ALA A 398 -7.84 -47.03 4.62
C ALA A 398 -8.26 -47.42 3.18
N LYS A 399 -7.95 -46.55 2.22
CA LYS A 399 -8.26 -46.77 0.81
C LYS A 399 -7.10 -47.43 0.10
#